data_AF-A0A0F9H415-F1
#
_entry.id   AF-A0A0F9H415-F1
#
_cell.length_a   1.000
_cell.length_b   1.000
_cell.length_c   1.000
_cell.angle_alpha   90.00
_cell.angle_beta   90.00
_cell.angle_gamma   90.00
#
_symmetry.space_group_name_H-M   'P 1'
#
loop_
_entity.id
_entity.type
_entity.pdbx_description
1 polymer ?
#
loop_
_entity_poly.entity_id
_entity_poly.type
_entity_poly.pdbx_seq_one_letter_code
_entity_poly.pdbx_strand_id
1 'polypeptide(L)'
;MGYKYPYVPTLVSNWKSNNNKKICYQFDAKSNKGQRFPSEEAKEKILTAIKNEGYEVVKLGKELTLEECIQETSKCEAFLGIDSGMLYLASSVGVPIFYCINNRGQDIWETAHPNKHATVVKDYLELIDTFAKFSKEGLDYYLKNARNIHLFKERLSL
;
A
#
# COMPACT_ATOMS: atom_id res chain seq x y z
N MET A 1 6.23 -20.50 -2.22
CA MET A 1 4.96 -21.12 -2.63
C MET A 1 4.10 -20.04 -3.27
N GLY A 2 3.90 -20.10 -4.59
CA GLY A 2 2.93 -19.23 -5.26
C GLY A 2 1.52 -19.65 -4.91
N TYR A 3 0.62 -18.69 -4.64
CA TYR A 3 -0.77 -18.98 -4.35
C TYR A 3 -1.43 -19.66 -5.56
N LYS A 4 -2.10 -20.79 -5.30
CA LYS A 4 -2.62 -21.76 -6.30
C LYS A 4 -3.87 -21.28 -7.07
N TYR A 5 -4.39 -20.10 -6.74
CA TYR A 5 -5.64 -19.58 -7.29
C TYR A 5 -5.37 -18.33 -8.13
N PRO A 6 -6.07 -18.16 -9.27
CA PRO A 6 -5.99 -16.94 -10.04
C PRO A 6 -6.42 -15.77 -9.17
N TYR A 7 -5.71 -14.67 -9.30
CA TYR A 7 -6.05 -13.44 -8.61
C TYR A 7 -7.37 -12.89 -9.17
N VAL A 8 -8.34 -12.66 -8.29
CA VAL A 8 -9.67 -12.12 -8.66
C VAL A 8 -9.74 -10.65 -8.21
N PRO A 9 -9.91 -9.68 -9.12
CA PRO A 9 -10.15 -8.28 -8.78
C PRO A 9 -11.42 -8.15 -7.93
N THR A 10 -11.44 -7.20 -6.99
CA THR A 10 -12.69 -6.87 -6.30
C THR A 10 -13.64 -6.18 -7.27
N LEU A 11 -14.95 -6.44 -7.20
CA LEU A 11 -15.97 -5.76 -8.03
C LEU A 11 -16.01 -4.23 -7.82
N VAL A 12 -15.35 -3.73 -6.78
CA VAL A 12 -15.14 -2.30 -6.49
C VAL A 12 -13.89 -1.75 -7.22
N SER A 13 -13.39 -2.42 -8.27
CA SER A 13 -12.18 -2.09 -9.05
C SER A 13 -12.23 -0.77 -9.83
N ASN A 14 -13.09 0.17 -9.41
CA ASN A 14 -13.22 1.51 -9.98
C ASN A 14 -12.38 2.52 -9.19
N TRP A 15 -11.22 2.14 -8.67
CA TRP A 15 -10.33 3.14 -8.09
C TRP A 15 -9.99 4.15 -9.19
N LYS A 16 -10.35 5.40 -8.93
CA LYS A 16 -10.01 6.55 -9.75
C LYS A 16 -9.21 7.49 -8.87
N SER A 17 -8.22 8.15 -9.46
CA SER A 17 -7.58 9.28 -8.78
C SER A 17 -8.68 10.23 -8.33
N ASN A 18 -8.86 10.33 -7.02
CA ASN A 18 -9.99 11.01 -6.41
C ASN A 18 -9.56 12.32 -5.76
N ASN A 19 -8.24 12.61 -5.74
CA ASN A 19 -7.62 13.73 -5.03
C ASN A 19 -8.12 13.85 -3.57
N ASN A 20 -8.64 12.75 -3.02
CA ASN A 20 -9.05 12.70 -1.64
C ASN A 20 -7.74 12.63 -0.88
N LYS A 21 -7.47 13.66 -0.08
CA LYS A 21 -6.36 13.70 0.86
C LYS A 21 -6.56 12.67 1.97
N LYS A 22 -6.59 11.39 1.62
CA LYS A 22 -6.81 10.22 2.46
C LYS A 22 -5.83 9.13 2.07
N ILE A 23 -5.14 8.58 3.06
CA ILE A 23 -4.20 7.48 2.93
C ILE A 23 -4.65 6.34 3.83
N CYS A 24 -4.73 5.14 3.27
CA CYS A 24 -4.92 3.94 4.07
C CYS A 24 -3.58 3.35 4.47
N TYR A 25 -3.49 2.77 5.66
CA TYR A 25 -2.25 2.11 6.08
C TYR A 25 -2.47 0.86 6.92
N GLN A 26 -1.47 -0.03 6.92
CA GLN A 26 -1.35 -1.10 7.89
C GLN A 26 0.12 -1.44 8.14
N PHE A 27 0.55 -1.33 9.40
CA PHE A 27 1.92 -1.63 9.83
C PHE A 27 2.00 -2.77 10.86
N ASP A 28 0.88 -3.46 11.09
CA ASP A 28 0.76 -4.61 12.00
C ASP A 28 0.19 -5.84 11.29
N ALA A 29 0.61 -7.05 11.70
CA ALA A 29 0.01 -8.30 11.23
C ALA A 29 -0.22 -9.29 12.37
N LYS A 30 -1.45 -9.79 12.49
CA LYS A 30 -1.89 -10.73 13.55
C LYS A 30 -1.13 -12.05 13.53
N SER A 31 -0.73 -12.50 12.34
CA SER A 31 -0.06 -13.79 12.10
C SER A 31 1.46 -13.76 12.24
N ASN A 32 2.08 -12.62 12.55
CA ASN A 32 3.53 -12.49 12.50
C ASN A 32 4.06 -11.50 13.55
N LYS A 33 4.17 -11.90 14.82
CA LYS A 33 4.83 -11.06 15.84
C LYS A 33 6.36 -11.17 15.66
N GLY A 34 7.00 -10.18 15.05
CA GLY A 34 8.47 -10.15 14.88
C GLY A 34 9.01 -8.78 14.49
N GLN A 35 10.34 -8.67 14.35
CA GLN A 35 11.14 -7.47 13.97
C GLN A 35 10.79 -6.84 12.60
N ARG A 36 9.67 -7.24 12.02
CA ARG A 36 9.23 -6.83 10.69
C ARG A 36 8.47 -5.52 10.70
N PHE A 37 8.01 -5.01 11.84
CA PHE A 37 7.15 -3.82 11.96
C PHE A 37 7.93 -2.59 12.41
N PRO A 38 7.46 -1.37 12.11
CA PRO A 38 8.08 -0.17 12.64
C PRO A 38 7.90 -0.13 14.16
N SER A 39 8.83 0.52 14.86
CA SER A 39 8.59 0.92 16.24
C SER A 39 7.40 1.90 16.30
N GLU A 40 6.77 2.02 17.47
CA GLU A 40 5.68 2.99 17.64
C GLU A 40 6.15 4.42 17.34
N GLU A 41 7.39 4.76 17.71
CA GLU A 41 8.01 6.05 17.38
C GLU A 41 8.15 6.26 15.86
N ALA A 42 8.66 5.24 15.13
CA ALA A 42 8.78 5.33 13.68
C ALA A 42 7.39 5.43 13.02
N LYS A 43 6.41 4.68 13.51
CA LYS A 43 5.01 4.74 13.07
C LYS A 43 4.45 6.15 13.23
N GLU A 44 4.62 6.74 14.40
CA GLU A 44 4.15 8.10 14.69
C GLU A 44 4.82 9.14 13.80
N LYS A 45 6.14 9.05 13.57
CA LYS A 45 6.87 9.93 12.64
C LYS A 45 6.30 9.86 11.23
N ILE A 46 6.06 8.66 10.71
CA ILE A 46 5.50 8.44 9.37
C ILE A 46 4.10 9.05 9.25
N LEU A 47 3.22 8.71 10.19
CA LEU A 47 1.84 9.20 10.16
C LEU A 47 1.76 10.72 10.34
N THR A 48 2.63 11.29 11.17
CA THR A 48 2.72 12.75 11.35
C THR A 48 3.20 13.43 10.08
N ALA A 49 4.22 12.89 9.41
CA ALA A 49 4.69 13.44 8.14
C ALA A 49 3.60 13.42 7.06
N ILE A 50 2.85 12.32 6.94
CA ILE A 50 1.73 12.21 5.98
C ILE A 50 0.63 13.23 6.31
N LYS A 51 0.28 13.41 7.58
CA LYS A 51 -0.68 14.42 8.02
C LYS A 51 -0.21 15.84 7.72
N ASN A 52 1.08 16.13 7.86
CA ASN A 52 1.66 17.44 7.54
C ASN A 52 1.58 17.77 6.03
N GLU A 53 1.53 16.74 5.18
CA GLU A 53 1.25 16.88 3.73
C GLU A 53 -0.26 17.08 3.43
N GLY A 54 -1.09 17.22 4.48
CA GLY A 54 -2.52 17.51 4.41
C GLY A 54 -3.42 16.27 4.30
N TYR A 55 -2.90 15.07 4.54
CA TYR A 55 -3.66 13.82 4.40
C TYR A 55 -4.31 13.34 5.70
N GLU A 56 -5.56 12.90 5.62
CA GLU A 56 -6.19 12.00 6.57
C GLU A 56 -5.53 10.61 6.48
N VAL A 57 -5.33 9.95 7.62
CA VAL A 57 -4.78 8.58 7.66
C VAL A 57 -5.76 7.62 8.32
N VAL A 58 -6.08 6.52 7.63
CA VAL A 58 -7.02 5.49 8.08
C VAL A 58 -6.28 4.17 8.25
N LYS A 59 -6.34 3.61 9.46
CA LYS A 59 -5.77 2.28 9.73
C LYS A 59 -6.72 1.20 9.22
N LEU A 60 -6.22 0.30 8.38
CA LEU A 60 -6.99 -0.87 7.92
C LEU A 60 -6.76 -2.09 8.82
N GLY A 61 -7.74 -2.99 8.86
CA GLY A 61 -7.66 -4.26 9.59
C GLY A 61 -8.59 -4.32 10.78
N LYS A 62 -8.09 -4.64 11.98
CA LYS A 62 -8.88 -5.15 13.13
C LYS A 62 -10.06 -4.25 13.57
N GLU A 63 -9.96 -2.94 13.33
CA GLU A 63 -10.97 -1.95 13.72
C GLU A 63 -12.12 -1.83 12.70
N LEU A 64 -11.96 -2.42 11.52
CA LEU A 64 -12.89 -2.35 10.41
C LEU A 64 -13.29 -3.76 9.94
N THR A 65 -14.51 -3.90 9.49
CA THR A 65 -14.95 -5.06 8.70
C THR A 65 -14.20 -5.12 7.37
N LEU A 66 -14.24 -6.27 6.70
CA LEU A 66 -13.66 -6.41 5.37
C LEU A 66 -14.31 -5.44 4.36
N GLU A 67 -15.62 -5.27 4.46
CA GLU A 67 -16.38 -4.35 3.61
C GLU A 67 -15.95 -2.91 3.83
N GLU A 68 -15.85 -2.46 5.09
CA GLU A 68 -15.35 -1.12 5.42
C GLU A 68 -13.90 -0.92 4.96
N CYS A 69 -13.04 -1.94 5.06
CA CYS A 69 -11.69 -1.87 4.52
C CYS A 69 -11.71 -1.64 3.00
N ILE A 70 -12.58 -2.33 2.25
CA ILE A 70 -12.73 -2.14 0.81
C ILE A 70 -13.21 -0.73 0.50
N GLN A 71 -14.21 -0.24 1.24
CA GLN A 71 -14.78 1.11 1.05
C GLN A 71 -13.79 2.22 1.38
N GLU A 72 -13.01 2.11 2.45
CA GLU A 72 -12.00 3.11 2.79
C GLU A 72 -10.84 3.07 1.79
N THR A 73 -10.44 1.87 1.36
CA THR A 73 -9.37 1.73 0.37
C THR A 73 -9.80 2.28 -1.00
N SER A 74 -11.05 2.11 -1.43
CA SER A 74 -11.49 2.67 -2.72
C SER A 74 -11.53 4.21 -2.74
N LYS A 75 -11.55 4.84 -1.55
CA LYS A 75 -11.57 6.30 -1.37
C LYS A 75 -10.19 6.92 -1.11
N CYS A 76 -9.15 6.13 -0.87
CA CYS A 76 -7.81 6.65 -0.58
C CYS A 76 -7.01 6.93 -1.86
N GLU A 77 -5.98 7.76 -1.76
CA GLU A 77 -5.03 8.02 -2.86
C GLU A 77 -3.95 6.94 -2.96
N ALA A 78 -3.60 6.34 -1.83
CA ALA A 78 -2.63 5.27 -1.75
C ALA A 78 -2.79 4.45 -0.47
N PHE A 79 -2.20 3.25 -0.51
CA PHE A 79 -2.01 2.38 0.63
C PHE A 79 -0.53 2.31 1.03
N LEU A 80 -0.24 2.45 2.33
CA LEU A 80 1.09 2.24 2.91
C LEU A 80 1.07 1.00 3.79
N GLY A 81 1.98 0.06 3.56
CA GLY A 81 2.01 -1.10 4.45
C GLY A 81 3.09 -2.12 4.19
N ILE A 82 2.75 -3.34 4.61
CA ILE A 82 3.63 -4.49 4.75
C ILE A 82 2.99 -5.72 4.11
N ASP A 83 3.66 -6.87 4.22
CA ASP A 83 3.12 -8.16 3.75
C ASP A 83 2.01 -8.64 4.69
N SER A 84 0.77 -8.26 4.36
CA SER A 84 -0.43 -8.53 5.16
C SER A 84 -1.65 -8.72 4.28
N GLY A 85 -2.76 -9.21 4.84
CA GLY A 85 -4.02 -9.31 4.10
C GLY A 85 -4.52 -7.97 3.52
N MET A 86 -4.22 -6.83 4.17
CA MET A 86 -4.64 -5.52 3.66
C MET A 86 -3.85 -5.08 2.43
N LEU A 87 -2.60 -5.51 2.27
CA LEU A 87 -1.86 -5.31 1.00
C LEU A 87 -2.55 -6.03 -0.16
N TYR A 88 -3.07 -7.24 0.06
CA TYR A 88 -3.78 -7.99 -0.97
C TYR A 88 -5.09 -7.29 -1.31
N LEU A 89 -5.82 -6.82 -0.29
CA LEU A 89 -7.03 -6.02 -0.48
C LEU A 89 -6.75 -4.75 -1.27
N ALA A 90 -5.75 -3.96 -0.87
CA ALA A 90 -5.35 -2.74 -1.56
C ALA A 90 -4.95 -3.01 -3.01
N SER A 91 -4.20 -4.08 -3.24
CA SER A 91 -3.89 -4.53 -4.59
C SER A 91 -5.19 -4.84 -5.34
N SER A 92 -6.16 -5.54 -4.76
CA SER A 92 -7.44 -5.88 -5.42
C SER A 92 -8.33 -4.70 -5.74
N VAL A 93 -8.31 -3.67 -4.90
CA VAL A 93 -8.98 -2.40 -5.19
C VAL A 93 -8.26 -1.64 -6.31
N GLY A 94 -6.94 -1.83 -6.43
CA GLY A 94 -6.13 -1.17 -7.46
C GLY A 94 -5.68 0.23 -7.05
N VAL A 95 -5.44 0.47 -5.75
CA VAL A 95 -4.81 1.72 -5.30
C VAL A 95 -3.29 1.66 -5.50
N PRO A 96 -2.61 2.82 -5.65
CA PRO A 96 -1.17 2.91 -5.47
C PRO A 96 -0.72 2.30 -4.13
N ILE A 97 0.34 1.48 -4.15
CA ILE A 97 0.86 0.77 -2.99
C ILE A 97 2.30 1.17 -2.70
N PHE A 98 2.55 1.59 -1.47
CA PHE A 98 3.88 1.81 -0.88
C PHE A 98 4.17 0.68 0.11
N TYR A 99 5.09 -0.19 -0.27
CA TYR A 99 5.40 -1.40 0.48
C TYR A 99 6.78 -1.32 1.10
N CYS A 100 6.86 -1.48 2.41
CA CYS A 100 8.14 -1.59 3.12
C CYS A 100 8.56 -3.07 3.22
N ILE A 101 9.65 -3.44 2.53
CA ILE A 101 10.26 -4.79 2.68
C ILE A 101 10.89 -4.96 4.07
N ASN A 102 11.31 -3.86 4.70
CA ASN A 102 12.16 -3.86 5.89
C ASN A 102 13.43 -4.72 5.65
N ASN A 103 14.04 -5.29 6.68
CA ASN A 103 15.19 -6.20 6.63
C ASN A 103 14.99 -7.51 5.84
N ARG A 104 13.93 -7.64 5.02
CA ARG A 104 13.79 -8.74 4.07
C ARG A 104 14.50 -8.38 2.76
N GLY A 105 15.12 -9.38 2.14
CA GLY A 105 15.68 -9.23 0.80
C GLY A 105 14.60 -8.89 -0.24
N GLN A 106 15.00 -8.12 -1.25
CA GLN A 106 14.13 -7.69 -2.35
C GLN A 106 13.61 -8.87 -3.20
N ASP A 107 14.40 -9.95 -3.28
CA ASP A 107 14.07 -11.23 -3.90
C ASP A 107 12.80 -11.87 -3.31
N ILE A 108 12.54 -11.64 -2.02
CA ILE A 108 11.33 -12.12 -1.35
C ILE A 108 10.09 -11.41 -1.92
N TRP A 109 10.15 -10.10 -2.21
CA TRP A 109 9.04 -9.40 -2.85
C TRP A 109 8.75 -9.97 -4.23
N GLU A 110 9.79 -10.11 -5.05
CA GLU A 110 9.68 -10.60 -6.43
C GLU A 110 9.08 -12.01 -6.48
N THR A 111 9.41 -12.86 -5.51
CA THR A 111 8.89 -14.23 -5.40
C THR A 111 7.48 -14.30 -4.80
N ALA A 112 7.18 -13.50 -3.77
CA ALA A 112 5.92 -13.58 -3.04
C ALA A 112 4.79 -12.76 -3.70
N HIS A 113 5.15 -11.74 -4.46
CA HIS A 113 4.21 -10.79 -5.05
C HIS A 113 4.46 -10.52 -6.54
N PRO A 114 4.72 -11.54 -7.39
CA PRO A 114 5.06 -11.36 -8.80
C PRO A 114 3.96 -10.65 -9.59
N ASN A 115 2.70 -10.82 -9.16
CA ASN A 115 1.51 -10.29 -9.83
C ASN A 115 0.94 -9.03 -9.14
N LYS A 116 1.76 -8.29 -8.38
CA LYS A 116 1.35 -7.05 -7.72
C LYS A 116 2.30 -5.90 -8.09
N HIS A 117 1.75 -4.70 -8.15
CA HIS A 117 2.51 -3.47 -8.31
C HIS A 117 2.70 -2.76 -6.96
N ALA A 118 3.89 -2.21 -6.75
CA ALA A 118 4.21 -1.44 -5.54
C ALA A 118 5.47 -0.59 -5.74
N THR A 119 5.50 0.59 -5.12
CA THR A 119 6.75 1.28 -4.81
C THR A 119 7.32 0.63 -3.57
N VAL A 120 8.50 0.02 -3.70
CA VAL A 120 9.13 -0.76 -2.64
C VAL A 120 10.21 0.07 -1.95
N VAL A 121 10.13 0.22 -0.64
CA VAL A 121 11.13 0.90 0.20
C VAL A 121 11.78 -0.08 1.17
N LYS A 122 13.04 0.18 1.53
CA LYS A 122 13.82 -0.74 2.38
C LYS A 122 13.60 -0.48 3.86
N ASP A 123 13.40 0.77 4.22
CA ASP A 123 13.19 1.19 5.60
C ASP A 123 11.86 1.93 5.77
N TYR A 124 11.30 1.88 6.98
CA TYR A 124 10.04 2.55 7.26
C TYR A 124 10.14 4.07 7.19
N LEU A 125 11.27 4.66 7.59
CA LEU A 125 11.47 6.11 7.51
C LEU A 125 11.67 6.56 6.06
N GLU A 126 12.14 5.70 5.15
CA GLU A 126 12.15 5.99 3.70
C GLU A 126 10.74 6.22 3.13
N LEU A 127 9.68 5.73 3.81
CA LEU A 127 8.30 6.05 3.42
C LEU A 127 8.02 7.55 3.50
N ILE A 128 8.66 8.29 4.40
CA ILE A 128 8.45 9.73 4.56
C ILE A 128 8.88 10.46 3.29
N ASP A 129 10.12 10.25 2.86
CA ASP A 129 10.67 10.91 1.67
C ASP A 129 9.98 10.44 0.38
N THR A 130 9.66 9.14 0.34
CA THR A 130 8.95 8.54 -0.80
C THR A 130 7.54 9.11 -0.93
N PHE A 131 6.83 9.27 0.19
CA PHE A 131 5.49 9.82 0.20
C PHE A 131 5.49 11.32 -0.09
N ALA A 132 6.46 12.09 0.42
CA ALA A 132 6.59 13.52 0.13
C ALA A 132 6.85 13.82 -1.36
N LYS A 133 7.43 12.88 -2.11
CA LYS A 133 7.53 12.97 -3.57
C LYS A 133 6.19 12.66 -4.23
N PHE A 134 5.53 11.59 -3.77
CA PHE A 134 4.19 11.23 -4.23
C PHE A 134 3.15 12.35 -3.95
N SER A 135 3.20 13.04 -2.82
CA SER A 135 2.26 14.12 -2.50
C SER A 135 2.33 15.31 -3.47
N LYS A 136 3.48 15.48 -4.14
CA LYS A 136 3.75 16.56 -5.11
C LYS A 136 3.49 16.15 -6.55
N GLU A 137 3.90 14.94 -6.91
CA GLU A 137 3.88 14.43 -8.28
C GLU A 137 2.70 13.48 -8.55
N GLY A 138 2.00 13.04 -7.49
CA GLY A 138 0.82 12.19 -7.55
C GLY A 138 1.08 10.86 -8.27
N LEU A 139 0.13 10.49 -9.14
CA LEU A 139 0.15 9.23 -9.86
C LEU A 139 1.37 9.11 -10.79
N ASP A 140 1.92 10.22 -11.31
CA ASP A 140 3.09 10.18 -12.19
C ASP A 140 4.33 9.64 -11.46
N TYR A 141 4.54 10.06 -10.21
CA TYR A 141 5.58 9.49 -9.36
C TYR A 141 5.37 7.99 -9.18
N TYR A 142 4.14 7.56 -8.91
CA TYR A 142 3.84 6.15 -8.72
C TYR A 142 4.13 5.34 -9.99
N LEU A 143 3.66 5.81 -11.15
CA LEU A 143 3.85 5.14 -12.43
C LEU A 143 5.31 4.98 -12.83
N LYS A 144 6.17 5.92 -12.42
CA LYS A 144 7.61 5.90 -12.69
C LYS A 144 8.40 4.97 -11.76
N ASN A 145 7.96 4.82 -10.51
CA ASN A 145 8.74 4.17 -9.45
C ASN A 145 8.20 2.80 -9.01
N ALA A 146 6.95 2.48 -9.35
CA ALA A 146 6.35 1.22 -8.97
C ALA A 146 6.91 0.05 -9.78
N ARG A 147 7.18 -1.06 -9.09
CA ARG A 147 7.48 -2.34 -9.70
C ARG A 147 6.23 -2.94 -10.34
N ASN A 148 6.41 -3.75 -11.38
CA ASN A 148 5.34 -4.43 -12.10
C ASN A 148 4.18 -3.51 -12.53
N ILE A 149 4.49 -2.26 -12.90
CA ILE A 149 3.48 -1.23 -13.18
C ILE A 149 2.58 -1.56 -14.38
N HIS A 150 3.02 -2.43 -15.29
CA HIS A 150 2.17 -2.92 -16.38
C HIS A 150 0.86 -3.54 -15.85
N LEU A 151 0.92 -4.26 -14.72
CA LEU A 151 -0.24 -4.87 -14.06
C LEU A 151 -1.24 -3.85 -13.48
N PHE A 152 -0.79 -2.62 -13.21
CA PHE A 152 -1.65 -1.52 -12.79
C PHE A 152 -2.38 -0.92 -14.00
N LYS A 153 -1.64 -0.68 -15.10
CA LYS A 153 -2.18 -0.07 -16.33
C LYS A 153 -3.26 -0.94 -16.98
N GLU A 154 -3.05 -2.25 -17.03
CA GLU A 154 -4.05 -3.22 -17.55
C GLU A 154 -5.39 -3.13 -16.80
N ARG A 155 -5.40 -2.71 -15.54
CA ARG A 155 -6.62 -2.58 -14.74
C ARG A 155 -7.36 -1.27 -14.96
N LEU A 156 -6.64 -0.18 -15.21
CA LEU A 156 -7.26 1.11 -15.51
C LEU A 156 -7.93 1.13 -16.89
N SER A 157 -7.61 0.18 -17.76
CA SER A 157 -8.20 0.03 -19.10
C SER A 157 -9.45 -0.87 -19.14
N LEU A 158 -9.87 -1.44 -18.01
CA LEU A 158 -11.08 -2.26 -17.85
C LEU A 158 -12.21 -1.42 -17.24
#